data_AF-A0A178DIL5-F1
#
_entry.id   AF-A0A178DIL5-F1
#
_cell.length_a   1.000
_cell.length_b   1.000
_cell.length_c   1.000
_cell.angle_alpha   90.00
_cell.angle_beta   90.00
_cell.angle_gamma   90.00
#
_symmetry.space_group_name_H-M   'P 1'
#
loop_
_entity.id
_entity.type
_entity.pdbx_description
1 polymer ?
#
loop_
_entity_poly.entity_id
_entity_poly.type
_entity_poly.pdbx_seq_one_letter_code
_entity_poly.pdbx_strand_id
1 'polypeptide(L)'
;MPLTSLTRPPLTSPEPTIVTTTAQSSSSRPTDPATAQTILDEDILKDIKKIMTLCGTHTVTISARIMPEGEQTTAQVRTIRTTSNSNGTSVQEVTEDFRQRFHIASLTKLFVSVALFIAANRELPQENRTNTQTEQDKVRDAWKRFRQIYEKKKNFVRLYNYYSPGGTKVLEAFDKSKDDIPTIVDLLKHSRGFHPANFQMLSPHAESIMRLSESRSEIFDRIPRGRPAAKWRGYSNLNYTAIALVIEAMWGDKFESFMRANLFEPLSMDLKSTCIGIPDTESDAETIYVVNSARKTLDLQRRPYRSDGAEAAALGAYSTVHDLDLVHQFIADTIWKRTVIPGCDYGALKKHRGDDDDTAEHSPKFTPLGILSQLNSSDIGSLSINRAQFPKENFSTYTIQPENTSLPLDVYYMTGSTNGCSCVSVLSPGKPTISGFSVIVLTNTSGPVDAADHISRLVLQKVAKMVSPPHIDANLAPSVNIMEMAKHNCDAAFDLWKKTVSEAEMHIHDCEKKFGIGKTLKGEFVGEGFNQRLVITEDEEGKLWLAVDGPVRLVNPLTSRLYWIDDSSVKMFIEPHLSIDSLAQGDWADIVFQAEDRNGEVVALSYESPNVTLRFKKRT
;
A
#
# COMPACT_ATOMS: atom_id res chain seq x y z
N MET A 1 14.26 -1.90 -50.94
CA MET A 1 14.35 -0.57 -50.31
C MET A 1 14.66 -0.77 -48.84
N PRO A 2 15.77 -0.24 -48.30
CA PRO A 2 16.13 -0.44 -46.90
C PRO A 2 15.35 0.54 -46.00
N LEU A 3 14.78 0.02 -44.92
CA LEU A 3 14.17 0.80 -43.84
C LEU A 3 15.27 1.48 -43.03
N THR A 4 15.36 2.81 -43.13
CA THR A 4 16.19 3.64 -42.26
C THR A 4 15.63 3.66 -40.84
N SER A 5 16.41 3.16 -39.87
CA SER A 5 16.14 3.31 -38.45
C SER A 5 16.33 4.76 -38.04
N LEU A 6 15.24 5.41 -37.62
CA LEU A 6 15.30 6.73 -36.99
C LEU A 6 15.75 6.56 -35.53
N THR A 7 17.04 6.71 -35.28
CA THR A 7 17.59 6.91 -33.94
C THR A 7 17.18 8.29 -33.43
N ARG A 8 16.35 8.36 -32.39
CA ARG A 8 16.06 9.62 -31.69
C ARG A 8 17.33 10.14 -31.00
N PRO A 9 17.60 11.45 -31.03
CA PRO A 9 18.71 12.04 -30.29
C PRO A 9 18.46 11.94 -28.77
N PRO A 10 19.52 11.84 -27.94
CA PRO A 10 19.39 11.83 -26.50
C PRO A 10 18.83 13.17 -26.00
N LEU A 11 17.81 13.10 -25.14
CA LEU A 11 17.27 14.25 -24.41
C LEU A 11 18.35 14.74 -23.44
N THR A 12 18.95 15.89 -23.72
CA THR A 12 19.74 16.65 -22.74
C THR A 12 18.77 17.29 -21.75
N SER A 13 18.84 16.89 -20.48
CA SER A 13 18.09 17.51 -19.39
C SER A 13 18.55 18.97 -19.21
N PRO A 14 17.64 19.96 -19.19
CA PRO A 14 18.00 21.32 -18.83
C PRO A 14 18.35 21.40 -17.34
N GLU A 15 19.40 22.15 -17.00
CA GLU A 15 19.76 22.46 -15.61
C GLU A 15 18.57 23.12 -14.87
N PRO A 16 18.28 22.72 -13.63
CA PRO A 16 17.18 23.28 -12.87
C PRO A 16 17.45 24.75 -12.54
N THR A 17 16.67 25.65 -13.14
CA THR A 17 16.66 27.07 -12.77
C THR A 17 15.91 27.22 -11.46
N ILE A 18 16.64 27.42 -10.35
CA ILE A 18 16.06 27.74 -9.05
C ILE A 18 15.48 29.15 -9.11
N VAL A 19 14.15 29.26 -9.24
CA VAL A 19 13.44 30.54 -9.17
C VAL A 19 13.33 30.94 -7.71
N THR A 20 14.20 31.86 -7.27
CA THR A 20 14.11 32.48 -5.94
C THR A 20 13.04 33.56 -5.98
N THR A 21 11.81 33.26 -5.54
CA THR A 21 10.78 34.29 -5.34
C THR A 21 11.09 35.10 -4.07
N THR A 22 11.57 36.33 -4.24
CA THR A 22 11.67 37.33 -3.17
C THR A 22 10.28 37.73 -2.70
N ALA A 23 9.85 37.21 -1.55
CA ALA A 23 8.66 37.68 -0.85
C ALA A 23 8.93 39.06 -0.21
N GLN A 24 8.06 40.03 -0.48
CA GLN A 24 8.09 41.34 0.19
C GLN A 24 7.72 41.17 1.67
N SER A 25 8.68 41.44 2.58
CA SER A 25 8.46 41.34 4.02
C SER A 25 7.66 42.53 4.54
N SER A 26 6.41 42.30 4.94
CA SER A 26 5.68 43.24 5.79
C SER A 26 6.19 43.13 7.23
N SER A 27 6.69 44.23 7.80
CA SER A 27 7.26 44.26 9.14
C SER A 27 6.20 44.07 10.23
N SER A 28 6.08 42.84 10.75
CA SER A 28 5.38 42.56 12.00
C SER A 28 6.33 42.64 13.19
N ARG A 29 5.87 43.22 14.31
CA ARG A 29 6.60 43.30 15.58
C ARG A 29 7.13 41.92 16.03
N PRO A 30 8.31 41.85 16.66
CA PRO A 30 8.80 40.62 17.27
C PRO A 30 7.92 40.33 18.50
N THR A 31 6.97 39.41 18.34
CA THR A 31 6.37 38.71 19.47
C THR A 31 7.44 37.82 20.09
N ASP A 32 7.56 37.81 21.42
CA ASP A 32 8.39 36.85 22.14
C ASP A 32 8.18 35.44 21.55
N PRO A 33 9.25 34.65 21.35
CA PRO A 33 9.11 33.29 20.83
C PRO A 33 8.34 32.48 21.85
N ALA A 34 7.01 32.46 21.70
CA ALA A 34 6.14 31.53 22.39
C ALA A 34 6.77 30.16 22.19
N THR A 35 7.16 29.51 23.28
CA THR A 35 7.79 28.18 23.27
C THR A 35 6.98 27.29 22.36
N ALA A 36 7.49 27.02 21.16
CA ALA A 36 6.77 26.30 20.14
C ALA A 36 6.44 24.93 20.72
N GLN A 37 5.15 24.65 20.92
CA GLN A 37 4.71 23.39 21.49
C GLN A 37 5.19 22.25 20.58
N THR A 38 5.89 21.29 21.16
CA THR A 38 6.36 20.10 20.46
C THR A 38 5.25 19.05 20.40
N ILE A 39 5.10 18.39 19.26
CA ILE A 39 4.13 17.30 19.05
C ILE A 39 4.71 16.02 19.65
N LEU A 40 6.00 15.77 19.41
CA LEU A 40 6.74 14.59 19.87
C LEU A 40 7.56 14.93 21.13
N ASP A 41 6.86 15.31 22.19
CA ASP A 41 7.45 15.57 23.51
C ASP A 41 7.82 14.26 24.27
N GLU A 42 8.52 14.39 25.39
CA GLU A 42 9.01 13.25 26.18
C GLU A 42 7.89 12.32 26.68
N ASP A 43 6.71 12.86 26.97
CA ASP A 43 5.57 12.06 27.45
C ASP A 43 5.02 11.20 26.31
N ILE A 44 4.83 11.78 25.12
CA ILE A 44 4.42 11.03 23.92
C ILE A 44 5.47 9.97 23.58
N LEU A 45 6.76 10.31 23.60
CA LEU A 45 7.84 9.36 23.31
C LEU A 45 7.90 8.22 24.32
N LYS A 46 7.65 8.48 25.61
CA LYS A 46 7.56 7.46 26.66
C LYS A 46 6.43 6.47 26.39
N ASP A 47 5.27 6.94 25.95
CA ASP A 47 4.16 6.04 25.63
C ASP A 47 4.42 5.25 24.33
N ILE A 48 5.02 5.87 23.31
CA ILE A 48 5.43 5.16 22.09
C ILE A 48 6.39 4.01 22.40
N LYS A 49 7.38 4.23 23.28
CA LYS A 49 8.30 3.20 23.76
C LYS A 49 7.58 2.00 24.40
N LYS A 50 6.52 2.26 25.18
CA LYS A 50 5.66 1.20 25.75
C LYS A 50 4.88 0.45 24.67
N ILE A 51 4.27 1.15 23.69
CA ILE A 51 3.59 0.49 22.56
C ILE A 51 4.58 -0.41 21.82
N MET A 52 5.78 0.08 21.51
CA MET A 52 6.81 -0.72 20.85
C MET A 52 7.16 -1.97 21.64
N THR A 53 7.31 -1.85 22.97
CA THR A 53 7.62 -2.98 23.84
C THR A 53 6.49 -4.01 23.84
N LEU A 54 5.24 -3.55 23.95
CA LEU A 54 4.05 -4.41 23.92
C LEU A 54 3.92 -5.17 22.60
N CYS A 55 4.26 -4.52 21.48
CA CYS A 55 4.10 -5.08 20.14
C CYS A 55 5.35 -5.80 19.63
N GLY A 56 6.45 -5.82 20.39
CA GLY A 56 7.74 -6.36 19.97
C GLY A 56 8.41 -5.57 18.82
N THR A 57 8.03 -4.30 18.63
CA THR A 57 8.52 -3.44 17.56
C THR A 57 9.98 -3.03 17.78
N HIS A 58 10.83 -3.32 16.79
CA HIS A 58 12.26 -3.07 16.89
C HIS A 58 12.62 -1.61 16.56
N THR A 59 12.06 -1.05 15.49
CA THR A 59 12.30 0.33 15.08
C THR A 59 11.00 0.99 14.65
N VAL A 60 10.82 2.24 15.06
CA VAL A 60 9.80 3.13 14.54
C VAL A 60 10.41 4.47 14.16
N THR A 61 10.00 5.02 13.02
CA THR A 61 10.31 6.39 12.62
C THR A 61 9.01 7.15 12.40
N ILE A 62 8.91 8.34 13.00
CA ILE A 62 7.71 9.17 13.04
C ILE A 62 8.02 10.55 12.49
N SER A 63 7.17 11.07 11.61
CA SER A 63 7.12 12.47 11.22
C SER A 63 5.79 13.05 11.65
N ALA A 64 5.82 14.21 12.30
CA ALA A 64 4.62 14.97 12.64
C ALA A 64 4.82 16.45 12.34
N ARG A 65 3.85 17.07 11.65
CA ARG A 65 3.92 18.47 11.21
C ARG A 65 2.55 19.12 11.36
N ILE A 66 2.50 20.33 11.91
CA ILE A 66 1.34 21.24 11.76
C ILE A 66 1.66 22.15 10.58
N MET A 67 0.70 22.35 9.69
CA MET A 67 0.87 23.08 8.43
C MET A 67 -0.18 24.21 8.37
N PRO A 68 0.10 25.39 8.95
CA PRO A 68 -0.73 26.57 8.76
C PRO A 68 -0.74 26.98 7.30
N GLU A 69 -1.90 27.39 6.78
CA GLU A 69 -1.99 27.91 5.41
C GLU A 69 -1.09 29.14 5.29
N GLY A 70 -0.20 29.16 4.31
CA GLY A 70 0.70 30.31 4.14
C GLY A 70 2.12 30.08 4.68
N GLU A 71 2.31 29.17 5.64
CA GLU A 71 3.55 29.07 6.39
C GLU A 71 4.38 27.85 6.00
N GLN A 72 5.71 28.00 5.99
CA GLN A 72 6.63 26.88 5.84
C GLN A 72 6.97 26.37 7.24
N THR A 73 6.50 25.17 7.58
CA THR A 73 6.82 24.52 8.85
C THR A 73 7.75 23.35 8.65
N THR A 74 8.58 23.09 9.66
CA THR A 74 9.47 21.92 9.67
C THR A 74 8.78 20.79 10.40
N ALA A 75 8.82 19.59 9.84
CA ALA A 75 8.35 18.40 10.52
C ALA A 75 9.23 18.05 11.73
N GLN A 76 8.61 17.59 12.80
CA GLN A 76 9.30 16.96 13.92
C GLN A 76 9.49 15.49 13.56
N VAL A 77 10.75 15.05 13.47
CA VAL A 77 11.08 13.66 13.16
C VAL A 77 11.77 13.00 14.35
N ARG A 78 11.30 11.80 14.71
CA ARG A 78 11.89 10.97 15.77
C ARG A 78 11.99 9.53 15.31
N THR A 79 13.14 8.92 15.55
CA THR A 79 13.37 7.50 15.35
C THR A 79 13.68 6.86 16.68
N ILE A 80 12.94 5.82 17.03
CA ILE A 80 13.18 5.02 18.23
C ILE A 80 13.65 3.63 17.79
N ARG A 81 14.83 3.22 18.26
CA ARG A 81 15.42 1.91 17.97
C ARG A 81 15.59 1.12 19.26
N THR A 82 15.12 -0.11 19.28
CA THR A 82 15.36 -1.08 20.34
C THR A 82 16.67 -1.80 20.04
N THR A 83 17.67 -1.71 20.91
CA THR A 83 18.93 -2.46 20.80
C THR A 83 19.08 -3.40 21.99
N SER A 84 19.69 -4.56 21.79
CA SER A 84 20.03 -5.46 22.89
C SER A 84 21.45 -5.18 23.35
N ASN A 85 21.64 -4.93 24.65
CA ASN A 85 22.99 -4.84 25.22
C ASN A 85 23.60 -6.23 25.42
N SER A 86 24.88 -6.29 25.80
CA SER A 86 25.61 -7.54 26.08
C SER A 86 24.94 -8.44 27.13
N ASN A 87 24.09 -7.87 27.98
CA ASN A 87 23.39 -8.57 29.05
C ASN A 87 21.98 -9.04 28.60
N GLY A 88 21.64 -8.91 27.32
CA GLY A 88 20.33 -9.26 26.77
C GLY A 88 19.20 -8.31 27.18
N THR A 89 19.51 -7.19 27.87
CA THR A 89 18.51 -6.17 28.18
C THR A 89 18.27 -5.29 26.96
N SER A 90 17.01 -5.11 26.61
CA SER A 90 16.62 -4.21 25.51
C SER A 90 16.63 -2.76 25.99
N VAL A 91 17.33 -1.89 25.25
CA VAL A 91 17.40 -0.44 25.47
C VAL A 91 16.80 0.26 24.27
N GLN A 92 15.95 1.27 24.50
CA GLN A 92 15.34 2.06 23.43
C GLN A 92 15.98 3.44 23.34
N GLU A 93 16.69 3.68 22.25
CA GLU A 93 17.35 4.94 21.92
C GLU A 93 16.44 5.80 21.05
N VAL A 94 16.38 7.11 21.32
CA VAL A 94 15.66 8.10 20.51
C VAL A 94 16.67 8.95 19.77
N THR A 95 16.53 9.06 18.46
CA THR A 95 17.38 9.88 17.58
C THR A 95 16.52 10.73 16.66
N GLU A 96 17.15 11.70 15.97
CA GLU A 96 16.52 12.47 14.89
C GLU A 96 16.89 11.90 13.50
N ASP A 97 17.40 10.67 13.44
CA ASP A 97 17.77 10.01 12.18
C ASP A 97 16.52 9.68 11.37
N PHE A 98 16.31 10.41 10.28
CA PHE A 98 15.18 10.22 9.37
C PHE A 98 15.54 9.40 8.13
N ARG A 99 16.78 8.92 8.01
CA ARG A 99 17.29 8.25 6.80
C ARG A 99 17.01 6.76 6.76
N GLN A 100 16.40 6.21 7.82
CA GLN A 100 16.00 4.82 7.84
C GLN A 100 15.01 4.54 6.69
N ARG A 101 15.44 3.68 5.77
CA ARG A 101 14.59 3.16 4.71
C ARG A 101 13.65 2.09 5.28
N PHE A 102 12.39 2.16 4.87
CA PHE A 102 11.38 1.16 5.17
C PHE A 102 10.75 0.70 3.85
N HIS A 103 10.31 -0.55 3.82
CA HIS A 103 9.35 -0.98 2.81
C HIS A 103 8.00 -0.37 3.17
N ILE A 104 7.40 0.47 2.32
CA ILE A 104 6.19 1.22 2.72
C ILE A 104 4.89 0.49 2.35
N ALA A 105 5.00 -0.74 1.82
CA ALA A 105 3.90 -1.60 1.44
C ALA A 105 2.81 -0.80 0.70
N SER A 106 1.54 -0.93 1.11
CA SER A 106 0.42 -0.29 0.44
C SER A 106 0.44 1.24 0.41
N LEU A 107 1.27 1.94 1.20
CA LEU A 107 1.47 3.38 1.01
C LEU A 107 2.08 3.72 -0.35
N THR A 108 2.69 2.74 -1.04
CA THR A 108 3.10 2.83 -2.46
C THR A 108 1.99 3.44 -3.34
N LYS A 109 0.72 3.10 -3.06
CA LYS A 109 -0.45 3.58 -3.79
C LYS A 109 -0.59 5.10 -3.74
N LEU A 110 -0.16 5.76 -2.67
CA LEU A 110 -0.12 7.22 -2.60
C LEU A 110 0.81 7.79 -3.68
N PHE A 111 2.01 7.20 -3.84
CA PHE A 111 2.94 7.60 -4.90
C PHE A 111 2.32 7.37 -6.28
N VAL A 112 1.72 6.20 -6.51
CA VAL A 112 1.13 5.85 -7.82
C VAL A 112 -0.02 6.78 -8.18
N SER A 113 -0.88 7.12 -7.22
CA SER A 113 -1.95 8.10 -7.42
C SER A 113 -1.39 9.45 -7.85
N VAL A 114 -0.44 10.00 -7.10
CA VAL A 114 0.20 11.29 -7.42
C VAL A 114 0.89 11.23 -8.80
N ALA A 115 1.63 10.17 -9.07
CA ALA A 115 2.32 9.90 -10.32
C ALA A 115 1.36 9.87 -11.53
N LEU A 116 0.21 9.23 -11.40
CA LEU A 116 -0.82 9.21 -12.44
C LEU A 116 -1.35 10.62 -12.74
N PHE A 117 -1.57 11.45 -11.72
CA PHE A 117 -1.96 12.86 -11.93
C PHE A 117 -0.86 13.64 -12.67
N ILE A 118 0.42 13.40 -12.34
CA ILE A 118 1.56 14.02 -13.04
C ILE A 118 1.61 13.56 -14.51
N ALA A 119 1.52 12.24 -14.75
CA ALA A 119 1.57 11.66 -16.10
C ALA A 119 0.51 12.28 -17.00
N ALA A 120 -0.72 12.36 -16.50
CA ALA A 120 -1.84 12.86 -17.26
C ALA A 120 -1.84 14.39 -17.47
N ASN A 121 -1.05 15.14 -16.69
CA ASN A 121 -0.79 16.57 -16.92
C ASN A 121 0.38 16.81 -17.89
N ARG A 122 1.40 15.93 -17.94
CA ARG A 122 2.61 16.09 -18.77
C ARG A 122 2.45 15.63 -20.23
N GLU A 123 1.61 14.63 -20.51
CA GLU A 123 1.34 14.05 -21.84
C GLU A 123 0.63 14.99 -22.85
N LEU A 124 0.71 16.32 -22.67
CA LEU A 124 0.25 17.28 -23.68
C LEU A 124 1.34 17.51 -24.73
N PRO A 125 1.18 17.03 -25.98
CA PRO A 125 2.16 17.24 -27.04
C PRO A 125 2.47 18.72 -27.17
N GLN A 126 3.76 19.07 -27.15
CA GLN A 126 4.18 20.45 -27.39
C GLN A 126 3.90 20.92 -28.83
N GLU A 127 3.68 19.98 -29.76
CA GLU A 127 3.67 20.24 -31.20
C GLU A 127 2.44 21.00 -31.72
N ASN A 128 1.38 21.18 -30.92
CA ASN A 128 0.25 22.07 -31.25
C ASN A 128 0.19 23.33 -30.38
N ARG A 129 1.27 23.65 -29.64
CA ARG A 129 1.35 24.85 -28.80
C ARG A 129 1.65 26.05 -29.69
N THR A 130 0.62 26.73 -30.16
CA THR A 130 0.78 28.11 -30.66
C THR A 130 1.29 28.98 -29.50
N ASN A 131 2.34 29.77 -29.72
CA ASN A 131 2.97 30.68 -28.73
C ASN A 131 2.01 31.69 -28.07
N THR A 132 0.73 31.70 -28.43
CA THR A 132 -0.30 32.61 -27.96
C THR A 132 -1.13 32.09 -26.78
N GLN A 133 -1.02 30.81 -26.40
CA GLN A 133 -1.76 30.31 -25.23
C GLN A 133 -1.09 30.73 -23.92
N THR A 134 -1.85 31.40 -23.06
CA THR A 134 -1.42 31.73 -21.70
C THR A 134 -1.19 30.43 -20.90
N GLU A 135 -0.35 30.46 -19.87
CA GLU A 135 -0.17 29.31 -18.96
C GLU A 135 -1.51 28.82 -18.37
N GLN A 136 -2.45 29.74 -18.13
CA GLN A 136 -3.80 29.39 -17.69
C GLN A 136 -4.61 28.63 -18.76
N ASP A 137 -4.45 28.96 -20.05
CA ASP A 137 -5.10 28.21 -21.15
C ASP A 137 -4.51 26.81 -21.30
N LYS A 138 -3.19 26.66 -21.10
CA LYS A 138 -2.48 25.38 -21.13
C LYS A 138 -2.98 24.46 -20.01
N VAL A 139 -3.06 25.01 -18.80
CA VAL A 139 -3.62 24.33 -17.62
C VAL A 139 -5.08 23.92 -17.88
N ARG A 140 -5.90 24.81 -18.44
CA ARG A 140 -7.31 24.50 -18.74
C ARG A 140 -7.47 23.40 -19.80
N ASP A 141 -6.60 23.31 -20.81
CA ASP A 141 -6.66 22.23 -21.81
C ASP A 141 -6.11 20.90 -21.27
N ALA A 142 -5.03 20.93 -20.48
CA ALA A 142 -4.52 19.77 -19.73
C ALA A 142 -5.63 19.19 -18.87
N TRP A 143 -6.27 20.07 -18.10
CA TRP A 143 -7.41 19.76 -17.28
C TRP A 143 -8.55 19.19 -18.12
N LYS A 144 -8.92 19.81 -19.25
CA LYS A 144 -9.97 19.29 -20.13
C LYS A 144 -9.64 17.89 -20.68
N ARG A 145 -8.38 17.50 -20.89
CA ARG A 145 -8.01 16.15 -21.35
C ARG A 145 -7.86 15.15 -20.22
N PHE A 146 -7.29 15.54 -19.08
CA PHE A 146 -7.35 14.77 -17.84
C PHE A 146 -8.81 14.45 -17.50
N ARG A 147 -9.67 15.46 -17.55
CA ARG A 147 -11.11 15.37 -17.44
C ARG A 147 -11.75 14.47 -18.51
N GLN A 148 -11.12 14.25 -19.66
CA GLN A 148 -11.60 13.24 -20.62
C GLN A 148 -11.13 11.83 -20.28
N ILE A 149 -9.95 11.69 -19.70
CA ILE A 149 -9.48 10.43 -19.12
C ILE A 149 -10.35 10.05 -17.92
N TYR A 150 -10.77 11.06 -17.14
CA TYR A 150 -11.41 10.94 -15.84
C TYR A 150 -12.95 11.01 -15.91
N GLU A 151 -13.54 12.01 -16.56
CA GLU A 151 -15.01 12.23 -16.65
C GLU A 151 -15.68 11.60 -17.88
N LYS A 152 -14.99 11.38 -19.02
CA LYS A 152 -15.64 10.76 -20.21
C LYS A 152 -15.85 9.24 -20.09
N LYS A 153 -15.81 8.66 -18.89
CA LYS A 153 -16.02 7.21 -18.64
C LYS A 153 -15.18 6.32 -19.57
N LYS A 154 -13.99 6.77 -19.97
CA LYS A 154 -13.10 5.90 -20.76
C LYS A 154 -12.58 4.86 -19.79
N ASN A 155 -12.97 3.61 -20.02
CA ASN A 155 -12.43 2.50 -19.28
C ASN A 155 -10.90 2.44 -19.44
N PHE A 156 -10.21 1.88 -18.44
CA PHE A 156 -8.76 1.89 -18.39
C PHE A 156 -8.13 1.14 -19.60
N VAL A 157 -8.81 0.13 -20.15
CA VAL A 157 -8.39 -0.60 -21.36
C VAL A 157 -8.26 0.33 -22.56
N ARG A 158 -9.24 1.22 -22.78
CA ARG A 158 -9.17 2.21 -23.87
C ARG A 158 -8.03 3.18 -23.70
N LEU A 159 -7.74 3.58 -22.46
CA LEU A 159 -6.61 4.46 -22.17
C LEU A 159 -5.30 3.75 -22.47
N TYR A 160 -5.14 2.52 -21.97
CA TYR A 160 -4.00 1.66 -22.27
C TYR A 160 -3.80 1.48 -23.78
N ASN A 161 -4.85 1.10 -24.51
CA ASN A 161 -4.81 0.89 -25.97
C ASN A 161 -4.54 2.17 -26.77
N TYR A 162 -4.93 3.33 -26.26
CA TYR A 162 -4.70 4.61 -26.92
C TYR A 162 -3.21 4.95 -26.96
N TYR A 163 -2.50 4.74 -25.86
CA TYR A 163 -1.07 5.03 -25.75
C TYR A 163 -0.18 3.83 -26.13
N SER A 164 -0.74 2.62 -26.14
CA SER A 164 0.00 1.42 -26.53
C SER A 164 0.39 1.43 -28.01
N PRO A 165 1.66 1.11 -28.36
CA PRO A 165 2.07 0.92 -29.75
C PRO A 165 1.27 -0.19 -30.44
N GLY A 166 1.20 -0.16 -31.77
CA GLY A 166 0.27 -0.96 -32.59
C GLY A 166 0.31 -2.49 -32.41
N GLY A 167 1.33 -3.06 -31.75
CA GLY A 167 1.44 -4.49 -31.44
C GLY A 167 1.08 -4.89 -30.00
N THR A 168 0.83 -3.93 -29.10
CA THR A 168 0.54 -4.18 -27.68
C THR A 168 -0.89 -3.79 -27.31
N LYS A 169 -1.77 -3.60 -28.30
CA LYS A 169 -3.18 -3.33 -28.03
C LYS A 169 -3.87 -4.61 -27.58
N VAL A 170 -4.68 -4.49 -26.56
CA VAL A 170 -5.62 -5.52 -26.10
C VAL A 170 -6.77 -5.57 -27.12
N LEU A 171 -7.12 -6.78 -27.59
CA LEU A 171 -8.08 -7.01 -28.68
C LEU A 171 -9.40 -6.25 -28.48
N GLU A 172 -9.96 -5.71 -29.57
CA GLU A 172 -11.20 -4.90 -29.58
C GLU A 172 -12.48 -5.62 -29.10
N ALA A 173 -12.40 -6.91 -28.74
CA ALA A 173 -13.52 -7.67 -28.18
C ALA A 173 -14.16 -7.00 -26.93
N PHE A 174 -13.41 -6.11 -26.27
CA PHE A 174 -13.88 -5.28 -25.15
C PHE A 174 -14.81 -4.12 -25.52
N ASP A 175 -15.01 -3.79 -26.81
CA ASP A 175 -15.85 -2.63 -27.19
C ASP A 175 -17.36 -2.89 -27.08
N LYS A 176 -17.79 -4.15 -26.91
CA LYS A 176 -19.22 -4.52 -26.90
C LYS A 176 -19.93 -4.38 -25.53
N SER A 177 -19.20 -4.26 -24.41
CA SER A 177 -19.78 -4.06 -23.06
C SER A 177 -19.21 -2.82 -22.37
N LYS A 178 -19.36 -1.64 -23.01
CA LYS A 178 -18.73 -0.37 -22.60
C LYS A 178 -18.98 0.01 -21.14
N ASP A 179 -20.07 -0.46 -20.55
CA ASP A 179 -20.48 -0.11 -19.19
C ASP A 179 -19.83 -0.99 -18.10
N ASP A 180 -19.18 -2.12 -18.42
CA ASP A 180 -18.71 -3.09 -17.42
C ASP A 180 -17.21 -3.02 -17.09
N ILE A 181 -16.43 -2.23 -17.83
CA ILE A 181 -14.98 -2.14 -17.62
C ILE A 181 -14.66 -0.94 -16.72
N PRO A 182 -13.87 -1.11 -15.65
CA PRO A 182 -13.56 -0.03 -14.73
C PRO A 182 -12.87 1.15 -15.42
N THR A 183 -13.18 2.35 -14.98
CA THR A 183 -12.40 3.56 -15.27
C THR A 183 -11.13 3.61 -14.41
N ILE A 184 -10.22 4.52 -14.72
CA ILE A 184 -9.06 4.76 -13.85
C ILE A 184 -9.49 5.21 -12.44
N VAL A 185 -10.58 5.95 -12.34
CA VAL A 185 -11.15 6.41 -11.07
C VAL A 185 -11.66 5.25 -10.24
N ASP A 186 -12.37 4.33 -10.89
CA ASP A 186 -12.85 3.09 -10.30
C ASP A 186 -11.70 2.28 -9.68
N LEU A 187 -10.58 2.16 -10.41
CA LEU A 187 -9.38 1.49 -9.92
C LEU A 187 -8.77 2.20 -8.70
N LEU A 188 -8.57 3.53 -8.78
CA LEU A 188 -7.99 4.34 -7.69
C LEU A 188 -8.83 4.27 -6.41
N LYS A 189 -10.15 4.30 -6.55
CA LYS A 189 -11.12 4.30 -5.43
C LYS A 189 -11.56 2.90 -5.01
N HIS A 190 -10.98 1.84 -5.60
CA HIS A 190 -11.40 0.48 -5.28
C HIS A 190 -12.91 0.22 -5.49
N SER A 191 -13.54 0.95 -6.41
CA SER A 191 -14.96 0.85 -6.76
C SER A 191 -15.10 0.24 -8.14
N ARG A 192 -15.86 -0.83 -8.32
CA ARG A 192 -16.04 -1.52 -9.61
C ARG A 192 -14.72 -2.02 -10.26
N GLY A 193 -13.64 -2.06 -9.47
CA GLY A 193 -12.33 -2.54 -9.89
C GLY A 193 -12.24 -4.06 -9.92
N PHE A 194 -11.01 -4.57 -9.88
CA PHE A 194 -10.75 -5.99 -9.86
C PHE A 194 -10.87 -6.57 -8.46
N HIS A 195 -11.42 -7.76 -8.34
CA HIS A 195 -11.36 -8.55 -7.12
C HIS A 195 -9.89 -8.73 -6.64
N PRO A 196 -9.67 -8.91 -5.33
CA PRO A 196 -8.34 -9.20 -4.81
C PRO A 196 -7.82 -10.49 -5.45
N ALA A 197 -6.59 -10.44 -5.95
CA ALA A 197 -5.95 -11.56 -6.65
C ALA A 197 -4.45 -11.62 -6.30
N ASN A 198 -4.11 -11.33 -5.04
CA ASN A 198 -2.73 -11.29 -4.59
C ASN A 198 -2.04 -12.63 -4.77
N PHE A 199 -2.72 -13.74 -4.45
CA PHE A 199 -2.24 -15.09 -4.71
C PHE A 199 -1.90 -15.37 -6.18
N GLN A 200 -2.37 -14.54 -7.13
CA GLN A 200 -2.00 -14.68 -8.53
C GLN A 200 -0.67 -14.00 -8.90
N MET A 201 -0.30 -12.95 -8.17
CA MET A 201 0.85 -12.10 -8.43
C MET A 201 2.00 -12.35 -7.46
N LEU A 202 1.68 -12.87 -6.27
CA LEU A 202 2.58 -13.01 -5.13
C LEU A 202 2.63 -14.46 -4.65
N SER A 203 3.81 -14.89 -4.22
CA SER A 203 3.96 -16.09 -3.41
C SER A 203 3.28 -15.91 -2.04
N PRO A 204 3.06 -17.00 -1.27
CA PRO A 204 2.59 -16.94 0.11
C PRO A 204 3.37 -15.99 1.03
N HIS A 205 4.61 -15.68 0.65
CA HIS A 205 5.54 -14.85 1.41
C HIS A 205 5.80 -13.50 0.74
N ALA A 206 4.86 -13.03 -0.09
CA ALA A 206 4.85 -11.71 -0.72
C ALA A 206 5.88 -11.51 -1.84
N GLU A 207 6.62 -12.53 -2.23
CA GLU A 207 7.58 -12.39 -3.32
C GLU A 207 6.82 -12.34 -4.64
N SER A 208 7.21 -11.42 -5.52
CA SER A 208 6.63 -11.33 -6.86
C SER A 208 6.93 -12.57 -7.67
N ILE A 209 5.89 -13.31 -8.05
CA ILE A 209 6.02 -14.45 -8.97
C ILE A 209 5.83 -14.03 -10.43
N MET A 210 5.49 -12.76 -10.68
CA MET A 210 5.16 -12.23 -12.00
C MET A 210 5.74 -10.84 -12.21
N ARG A 211 6.24 -10.56 -13.42
CA ARG A 211 6.53 -9.18 -13.84
C ARG A 211 5.25 -8.40 -14.11
N LEU A 212 5.35 -7.08 -14.00
CA LEU A 212 4.32 -6.15 -14.43
C LEU A 212 3.92 -6.40 -15.89
N SER A 213 4.88 -6.59 -16.79
CA SER A 213 4.61 -6.90 -18.21
C SER A 213 3.86 -8.22 -18.42
N GLU A 214 4.06 -9.21 -17.55
CA GLU A 214 3.39 -10.51 -17.59
C GLU A 214 1.99 -10.42 -16.95
N SER A 215 1.78 -9.53 -15.98
CA SER A 215 0.46 -9.26 -15.40
C SER A 215 -0.56 -8.76 -16.43
N ARG A 216 -0.08 -8.24 -17.56
CA ARG A 216 -0.89 -7.76 -18.66
C ARG A 216 -1.89 -8.81 -19.14
N SER A 217 -1.45 -10.00 -19.54
CA SER A 217 -2.36 -11.06 -20.01
C SER A 217 -3.33 -11.49 -18.92
N GLU A 218 -2.85 -11.61 -17.67
CA GLU A 218 -3.71 -11.99 -16.55
C GLU A 218 -4.81 -10.97 -16.26
N ILE A 219 -4.50 -9.67 -16.30
CA ILE A 219 -5.47 -8.60 -16.11
C ILE A 219 -6.43 -8.56 -17.29
N PHE A 220 -5.90 -8.44 -18.52
CA PHE A 220 -6.74 -8.15 -19.68
C PHE A 220 -7.52 -9.36 -20.17
N ASP A 221 -6.94 -10.55 -20.20
CA ASP A 221 -7.60 -11.74 -20.77
C ASP A 221 -8.68 -12.31 -19.83
N ARG A 222 -8.66 -11.93 -18.55
CA ARG A 222 -9.62 -12.41 -17.53
C ARG A 222 -10.76 -11.46 -17.22
N ILE A 223 -10.70 -10.19 -17.64
CA ILE A 223 -11.84 -9.23 -17.54
C ILE A 223 -13.19 -9.85 -17.97
N PRO A 224 -13.29 -10.66 -19.05
CA PRO A 224 -14.58 -11.20 -19.48
C PRO A 224 -15.19 -12.24 -18.54
N ARG A 225 -14.37 -12.92 -17.72
CA ARG A 225 -14.76 -14.10 -16.93
C ARG A 225 -15.13 -13.78 -15.48
N GLY A 226 -14.66 -12.65 -14.96
CA GLY A 226 -14.94 -12.18 -13.60
C GLY A 226 -15.47 -10.76 -13.64
N ARG A 227 -16.66 -10.56 -14.24
CA ARG A 227 -17.30 -9.24 -14.36
C ARG A 227 -17.23 -8.56 -12.99
N PRO A 228 -16.64 -7.36 -12.86
CA PRO A 228 -16.79 -6.59 -11.64
C PRO A 228 -18.29 -6.45 -11.42
N ALA A 229 -18.82 -6.97 -10.32
CA ALA A 229 -20.20 -6.65 -9.99
C ALA A 229 -20.28 -5.13 -10.01
N ALA A 230 -21.27 -4.54 -10.70
CA ALA A 230 -21.39 -3.08 -10.79
C ALA A 230 -21.43 -2.37 -9.41
N LYS A 231 -21.61 -3.16 -8.34
CA LYS A 231 -21.64 -2.75 -6.93
C LYS A 231 -20.41 -3.19 -6.12
N TRP A 232 -19.43 -3.87 -6.70
CA TRP A 232 -18.26 -4.34 -5.96
C TRP A 232 -17.44 -3.14 -5.47
N ARG A 233 -17.18 -3.10 -4.17
CA ARG A 233 -16.29 -2.15 -3.51
C ARG A 233 -15.39 -2.98 -2.60
N GLY A 234 -14.09 -2.96 -2.85
CA GLY A 234 -13.15 -3.77 -2.10
C GLY A 234 -11.72 -3.43 -2.44
N TYR A 235 -10.85 -3.52 -1.44
CA TYR A 235 -9.44 -3.26 -1.61
C TYR A 235 -8.82 -4.25 -2.62
N SER A 236 -7.98 -3.79 -3.53
CA SER A 236 -7.30 -4.67 -4.50
C SER A 236 -5.99 -4.08 -5.00
N ASN A 237 -4.91 -4.83 -4.82
CA ASN A 237 -3.60 -4.50 -5.38
C ASN A 237 -3.60 -4.51 -6.90
N LEU A 238 -4.40 -5.39 -7.51
CA LEU A 238 -4.47 -5.55 -8.97
C LEU A 238 -4.95 -4.26 -9.67
N ASN A 239 -5.77 -3.45 -8.99
CA ASN A 239 -6.16 -2.13 -9.48
C ASN A 239 -4.95 -1.22 -9.75
N TYR A 240 -3.97 -1.24 -8.84
CA TYR A 240 -2.79 -0.39 -8.94
C TYR A 240 -1.75 -0.96 -9.91
N THR A 241 -1.67 -2.30 -10.03
CA THR A 241 -0.93 -2.96 -11.12
C THR A 241 -1.46 -2.52 -12.49
N ALA A 242 -2.78 -2.47 -12.68
CA ALA A 242 -3.39 -2.00 -13.93
C ALA A 242 -3.13 -0.51 -14.19
N ILE A 243 -3.11 0.33 -13.15
CA ILE A 243 -2.75 1.75 -13.27
C ILE A 243 -1.29 1.90 -13.70
N ALA A 244 -0.38 1.07 -13.19
CA ALA A 244 1.03 1.09 -13.59
C ALA A 244 1.21 0.78 -15.08
N LEU A 245 0.51 -0.25 -15.59
CA LEU A 245 0.50 -0.59 -17.02
C LEU A 245 0.04 0.59 -17.89
N VAL A 246 -0.93 1.35 -17.40
CA VAL A 246 -1.41 2.57 -18.07
C VAL A 246 -0.34 3.66 -18.06
N ILE A 247 0.34 3.87 -16.94
CA ILE A 247 1.44 4.85 -16.84
C ILE A 247 2.58 4.46 -17.79
N GLU A 248 2.99 3.18 -17.83
CA GLU A 248 4.01 2.71 -18.77
C GLU A 248 3.59 2.92 -20.23
N ALA A 249 2.33 2.63 -20.57
CA ALA A 249 1.80 2.88 -21.91
C ALA A 249 1.82 4.36 -22.26
N MET A 250 1.38 5.23 -21.35
CA MET A 250 1.34 6.69 -21.53
C MET A 250 2.74 7.26 -21.77
N TRP A 251 3.72 6.83 -20.98
CA TRP A 251 5.05 7.43 -20.97
C TRP A 251 6.02 6.77 -21.96
N GLY A 252 5.78 5.52 -22.34
CA GLY A 252 6.66 4.75 -23.21
C GLY A 252 7.97 4.30 -22.54
N ASP A 253 8.02 4.27 -21.21
CA ASP A 253 9.15 3.77 -20.42
C ASP A 253 8.65 2.90 -19.25
N LYS A 254 9.59 2.28 -18.52
CA LYS A 254 9.32 1.49 -17.33
C LYS A 254 8.70 2.33 -16.21
N PHE A 255 7.81 1.72 -15.44
CA PHE A 255 7.11 2.36 -14.34
C PHE A 255 8.07 2.97 -13.30
N GLU A 256 9.10 2.24 -12.86
CA GLU A 256 10.12 2.75 -11.92
C GLU A 256 10.81 4.01 -12.44
N SER A 257 11.18 4.02 -13.72
CA SER A 257 11.91 5.13 -14.33
C SER A 257 11.01 6.37 -14.45
N PHE A 258 9.70 6.17 -14.73
CA PHE A 258 8.71 7.23 -14.62
C PHE A 258 8.65 7.81 -13.21
N MET A 259 8.50 6.96 -12.19
CA MET A 259 8.39 7.38 -10.79
C MET A 259 9.60 8.21 -10.35
N ARG A 260 10.81 7.74 -10.67
CA ARG A 260 12.06 8.44 -10.39
C ARG A 260 12.09 9.84 -11.00
N ALA A 261 11.94 9.93 -12.32
CA ALA A 261 12.12 11.19 -13.06
C ALA A 261 10.96 12.20 -12.89
N ASN A 262 9.75 11.71 -12.57
CA ASN A 262 8.55 12.55 -12.56
C ASN A 262 7.98 12.82 -11.18
N LEU A 263 8.34 12.03 -10.16
CA LEU A 263 7.86 12.22 -8.79
C LEU A 263 9.03 12.38 -7.81
N PHE A 264 9.96 11.42 -7.74
CA PHE A 264 10.98 11.41 -6.69
C PHE A 264 12.01 12.54 -6.87
N GLU A 265 12.61 12.67 -8.05
CA GLU A 265 13.57 13.74 -8.34
C GLU A 265 12.96 15.15 -8.23
N PRO A 266 11.77 15.44 -8.80
CA PRO A 266 11.16 16.77 -8.67
C PRO A 266 10.83 17.17 -7.23
N LEU A 267 10.57 16.20 -6.35
CA LEU A 267 10.35 16.46 -4.92
C LEU A 267 11.64 16.42 -4.10
N SER A 268 12.80 16.24 -4.73
CA SER A 268 14.10 16.13 -4.06
C SER A 268 14.15 15.00 -3.03
N MET A 269 13.44 13.90 -3.29
CA MET A 269 13.48 12.71 -2.44
C MET A 269 14.84 12.01 -2.59
N ASP A 270 15.33 11.38 -1.53
CA ASP A 270 16.61 10.66 -1.58
C ASP A 270 16.48 9.38 -2.42
N LEU A 271 17.01 9.38 -3.64
CA LEU A 271 16.91 8.24 -4.56
C LEU A 271 17.63 6.96 -4.10
N LYS A 272 18.46 7.04 -3.05
CA LYS A 272 19.03 5.84 -2.41
C LYS A 272 18.05 5.20 -1.43
N SER A 273 17.18 6.03 -0.85
CA SER A 273 16.26 5.65 0.22
C SER A 273 14.82 5.48 -0.28
N THR A 274 14.44 6.16 -1.36
CA THR A 274 13.14 6.04 -2.05
C THR A 274 13.31 5.43 -3.44
N CYS A 275 12.65 4.30 -3.64
CA CYS A 275 12.66 3.58 -4.91
C CYS A 275 11.39 2.72 -5.09
N ILE A 276 11.11 2.31 -6.33
CA ILE A 276 10.16 1.22 -6.63
C ILE A 276 10.96 -0.06 -6.80
N GLY A 277 10.75 -1.03 -5.92
CA GLY A 277 11.58 -2.21 -5.80
C GLY A 277 13.02 -1.88 -5.38
N ILE A 278 13.74 -2.88 -4.89
CA ILE A 278 15.19 -2.78 -4.68
C ILE A 278 15.85 -3.16 -6.01
N PRO A 279 16.76 -2.34 -6.57
CA PRO A 279 17.53 -2.74 -7.75
C PRO A 279 18.26 -4.06 -7.48
N ASP A 280 18.29 -4.98 -8.45
CA ASP A 280 18.96 -6.30 -8.32
C ASP A 280 20.45 -6.19 -7.93
N THR A 281 21.06 -4.99 -8.04
CA THR A 281 22.45 -4.68 -7.69
C THR A 281 22.67 -4.27 -6.23
N GLU A 282 21.63 -3.92 -5.48
CA GLU A 282 21.76 -3.57 -4.06
C GLU A 282 21.55 -4.83 -3.22
N SER A 283 22.61 -5.29 -2.55
CA SER A 283 22.59 -6.48 -1.70
C SER A 283 22.04 -6.21 -0.30
N ASP A 284 21.23 -5.17 -0.11
CA ASP A 284 20.84 -4.72 1.23
C ASP A 284 19.82 -5.68 1.83
N ALA A 285 20.35 -6.74 2.43
CA ALA A 285 19.68 -7.60 3.40
C ALA A 285 19.38 -6.79 4.67
N GLU A 286 18.47 -5.81 4.57
CA GLU A 286 17.92 -5.17 5.75
C GLU A 286 17.19 -6.24 6.57
N THR A 287 17.60 -6.40 7.83
CA THR A 287 16.87 -7.23 8.79
C THR A 287 15.51 -6.60 9.05
N ILE A 288 14.46 -7.40 8.88
CA ILE A 288 13.11 -7.09 9.30
C ILE A 288 12.73 -7.99 10.48
N TYR A 289 11.70 -7.60 11.22
CA TYR A 289 11.28 -8.33 12.39
C TYR A 289 9.82 -8.77 12.28
N VAL A 290 9.52 -9.99 12.70
CA VAL A 290 8.15 -10.48 12.83
C VAL A 290 7.93 -10.99 14.24
N VAL A 291 6.75 -10.79 14.80
CA VAL A 291 6.41 -11.34 16.12
C VAL A 291 5.47 -12.51 15.96
N ASN A 292 5.86 -13.69 16.43
CA ASN A 292 5.06 -14.91 16.27
C ASN A 292 4.01 -15.08 17.39
N SER A 293 3.16 -16.10 17.29
CA SER A 293 2.11 -16.41 18.28
C SER A 293 2.63 -16.68 19.70
N ALA A 294 3.92 -16.99 19.86
CA ALA A 294 4.58 -17.20 21.14
C ALA A 294 5.16 -15.90 21.76
N ARG A 295 4.80 -14.72 21.22
CA ARG A 295 5.35 -13.41 21.60
C ARG A 295 6.87 -13.29 21.39
N LYS A 296 7.45 -14.14 20.53
CA LYS A 296 8.87 -14.09 20.19
C LYS A 296 9.07 -13.24 18.94
N THR A 297 9.92 -12.24 19.03
CA THR A 297 10.43 -11.52 17.86
C THR A 297 11.43 -12.41 17.13
N LEU A 298 11.18 -12.63 15.84
CA LEU A 298 12.04 -13.34 14.90
C LEU A 298 12.63 -12.31 13.94
N ASP A 299 13.92 -12.44 13.67
CA ASP A 299 14.62 -11.72 12.62
C ASP A 299 14.47 -12.46 11.30
N LEU A 300 14.02 -11.76 10.27
CA LEU A 300 13.95 -12.28 8.92
C LEU A 300 14.81 -11.42 7.99
N GLN A 301 15.42 -12.07 7.01
CA GLN A 301 16.02 -11.35 5.90
C GLN A 301 14.90 -10.81 5.01
N ARG A 302 14.88 -9.49 4.77
CA ARG A 302 13.91 -8.91 3.84
C ARG A 302 14.10 -9.49 2.44
N ARG A 303 13.01 -9.90 1.82
CA ARG A 303 13.01 -10.28 0.41
C ARG A 303 12.92 -9.03 -0.47
N PRO A 304 13.79 -8.88 -1.49
CA PRO A 304 13.77 -7.70 -2.33
C PRO A 304 12.54 -7.72 -3.23
N TYR A 305 11.69 -6.70 -3.11
CA TYR A 305 10.64 -6.46 -4.09
C TYR A 305 11.23 -5.98 -5.41
N ARG A 306 10.63 -6.39 -6.52
CA ARG A 306 11.17 -6.11 -7.85
C ARG A 306 10.61 -4.79 -8.38
N SER A 307 11.47 -3.99 -9.01
CA SER A 307 11.01 -2.76 -9.68
C SER A 307 10.13 -3.05 -10.89
N ASP A 308 10.27 -4.25 -11.48
CA ASP A 308 9.48 -4.76 -12.60
C ASP A 308 8.44 -5.80 -12.18
N GLY A 309 8.21 -6.02 -10.88
CA GLY A 309 7.23 -6.97 -10.36
C GLY A 309 5.78 -6.47 -10.51
N ALA A 310 4.81 -7.39 -10.55
CA ALA A 310 3.38 -7.07 -10.63
C ALA A 310 2.88 -6.26 -9.42
N GLU A 311 3.57 -6.35 -8.29
CA GLU A 311 3.33 -5.65 -7.04
C GLU A 311 3.98 -4.26 -6.98
N ALA A 312 4.86 -3.91 -7.93
CA ALA A 312 5.67 -2.69 -7.92
C ALA A 312 4.85 -1.42 -7.61
N ALA A 313 3.67 -1.31 -8.21
CA ALA A 313 2.76 -0.18 -8.03
C ALA A 313 1.72 -0.36 -6.90
N ALA A 314 1.55 -1.58 -6.40
CA ALA A 314 0.59 -1.83 -5.34
C ALA A 314 1.23 -1.72 -3.96
N LEU A 315 2.40 -2.33 -3.80
CA LEU A 315 3.10 -2.38 -2.53
C LEU A 315 4.64 -2.39 -2.66
N GLY A 316 5.22 -2.22 -3.85
CA GLY A 316 6.66 -2.41 -4.06
C GLY A 316 7.58 -1.24 -3.70
N ALA A 317 7.09 -0.12 -3.18
CA ALA A 317 7.94 1.04 -2.89
C ALA A 317 8.67 0.93 -1.54
N TYR A 318 9.86 1.51 -1.52
CA TYR A 318 10.62 1.81 -0.32
C TYR A 318 10.73 3.32 -0.18
N SER A 319 10.79 3.81 1.05
CA SER A 319 10.95 5.23 1.33
C SER A 319 11.40 5.48 2.77
N THR A 320 11.75 6.73 3.06
CA THR A 320 11.88 7.23 4.42
C THR A 320 10.64 7.98 4.87
N VAL A 321 10.56 8.29 6.17
CA VAL A 321 9.51 9.17 6.70
C VAL A 321 9.63 10.60 6.15
N HIS A 322 10.87 11.05 5.91
CA HIS A 322 11.14 12.39 5.42
C HIS A 322 10.62 12.57 4.00
N ASP A 323 10.91 11.60 3.13
CA ASP A 323 10.47 11.65 1.74
C ASP A 323 8.95 11.52 1.60
N LEU A 324 8.29 10.72 2.46
CA LEU A 324 6.82 10.68 2.53
C LEU A 324 6.24 12.03 3.00
N ASP A 325 6.91 12.70 3.93
CA ASP A 325 6.49 14.02 4.40
C ASP A 325 6.66 15.11 3.34
N LEU A 326 7.68 15.00 2.46
CA LEU A 326 7.80 15.83 1.26
C LEU A 326 6.60 15.64 0.32
N VAL A 327 6.13 14.41 0.15
CA VAL A 327 4.91 14.12 -0.65
C VAL A 327 3.66 14.72 0.02
N HIS A 328 3.54 14.65 1.35
CA HIS A 328 2.44 15.31 2.06
C HIS A 328 2.47 16.83 1.94
N GLN A 329 3.63 17.44 2.11
CA GLN A 329 3.82 18.87 1.93
C GLN A 329 3.46 19.27 0.50
N PHE A 330 3.92 18.50 -0.48
CA PHE A 330 3.57 18.69 -1.88
C PHE A 330 2.05 18.68 -2.11
N ILE A 331 1.33 17.70 -1.56
CA ILE A 331 -0.13 17.61 -1.68
C ILE A 331 -0.81 18.80 -1.00
N ALA A 332 -0.37 19.19 0.19
CA ALA A 332 -0.93 20.32 0.93
C ALA A 332 -0.74 21.66 0.20
N ASP A 333 0.49 21.97 -0.20
CA ASP A 333 0.83 23.17 -0.98
C ASP A 333 0.02 23.24 -2.28
N THR A 334 -0.09 22.09 -2.94
CA THR A 334 -0.90 21.94 -4.15
C THR A 334 -2.37 22.27 -3.93
N ILE A 335 -2.98 21.77 -2.83
CA ILE A 335 -4.37 22.07 -2.47
C ILE A 335 -4.57 23.57 -2.18
N TRP A 336 -3.56 24.22 -1.60
CA TRP A 336 -3.51 25.67 -1.38
C TRP A 336 -3.10 26.49 -2.61
N LYS A 337 -3.09 25.86 -3.80
CA LYS A 337 -2.78 26.49 -5.09
C LYS A 337 -1.36 27.05 -5.18
N ARG A 338 -0.41 26.42 -4.49
CA ARG A 338 1.02 26.66 -4.69
C ARG A 338 1.52 25.64 -5.70
N THR A 339 2.05 26.10 -6.82
CA THR A 339 2.61 25.21 -7.84
C THR A 339 3.99 24.74 -7.40
N VAL A 340 4.11 23.48 -6.99
CA VAL A 340 5.39 22.88 -6.59
C VAL A 340 6.04 22.12 -7.75
N ILE A 341 5.26 21.33 -8.50
CA ILE A 341 5.73 20.70 -9.74
C ILE A 341 5.21 21.50 -10.94
N PRO A 342 6.10 22.07 -11.78
CA PRO A 342 5.69 22.83 -12.97
C PRO A 342 4.77 22.03 -13.90
N GLY A 343 3.71 22.69 -14.37
CA GLY A 343 2.75 22.11 -15.33
C GLY A 343 1.72 21.16 -14.73
N CYS A 344 1.71 20.98 -13.41
CA CYS A 344 0.73 20.11 -12.76
C CYS A 344 -0.42 20.92 -12.15
N ASP A 345 -1.60 20.86 -12.77
CA ASP A 345 -2.84 21.41 -12.21
C ASP A 345 -3.59 20.33 -11.44
N TYR A 346 -3.84 20.62 -10.18
CA TYR A 346 -4.42 19.71 -9.21
C TYR A 346 -5.76 20.18 -8.67
N GLY A 347 -6.42 21.14 -9.34
CA GLY A 347 -7.86 21.35 -9.17
C GLY A 347 -8.66 20.03 -9.26
N ALA A 348 -8.10 19.05 -9.96
CA ALA A 348 -8.47 17.63 -9.96
C ALA A 348 -8.61 16.99 -8.59
N LEU A 349 -7.53 16.99 -7.81
CA LEU A 349 -7.46 16.32 -6.52
C LEU A 349 -8.50 16.90 -5.57
N LYS A 350 -8.71 18.22 -5.64
CA LYS A 350 -9.71 18.93 -4.82
C LYS A 350 -11.15 18.48 -5.11
N LYS A 351 -11.50 18.23 -6.38
CA LYS A 351 -12.85 17.76 -6.77
C LYS A 351 -13.18 16.35 -6.29
N HIS A 352 -12.19 15.59 -5.81
CA HIS A 352 -12.38 14.22 -5.35
C HIS A 352 -12.30 14.08 -3.82
N ARG A 353 -12.61 15.18 -3.12
CA ARG A 353 -12.90 15.24 -1.68
C ARG A 353 -14.21 14.56 -1.26
N GLY A 354 -14.83 13.74 -2.11
CA GLY A 354 -15.90 12.82 -1.68
C GLY A 354 -17.34 13.23 -1.98
N ASP A 355 -17.57 14.22 -2.87
CA ASP A 355 -18.91 14.79 -3.10
C ASP A 355 -19.86 13.94 -3.99
N ASP A 356 -19.37 12.91 -4.69
CA ASP A 356 -20.14 12.32 -5.81
C ASP A 356 -20.81 10.96 -5.56
N ASP A 357 -20.68 10.32 -4.38
CA ASP A 357 -21.24 8.97 -4.20
C ASP A 357 -21.74 8.68 -2.76
N ASP A 358 -22.83 9.34 -2.38
CA ASP A 358 -23.50 9.29 -1.07
C ASP A 358 -24.30 7.99 -0.80
N THR A 359 -24.18 6.97 -1.65
CA THR A 359 -25.17 5.87 -1.68
C THR A 359 -24.89 4.69 -0.74
N ALA A 360 -23.75 4.64 -0.05
CA ALA A 360 -23.49 3.60 0.95
C ALA A 360 -22.98 4.23 2.25
N GLU A 361 -23.91 4.45 3.17
CA GLU A 361 -23.75 5.13 4.46
C GLU A 361 -22.73 4.45 5.41
N HIS A 362 -22.19 3.27 5.06
CA HIS A 362 -21.39 2.44 5.96
C HIS A 362 -20.06 1.91 5.40
N SER A 363 -19.63 2.30 4.19
CA SER A 363 -18.34 1.86 3.63
C SER A 363 -17.29 2.97 3.68
N PRO A 364 -16.02 2.69 4.03
CA PRO A 364 -14.95 3.69 3.97
C PRO A 364 -14.87 4.36 2.60
N LYS A 365 -14.80 5.70 2.58
CA LYS A 365 -14.74 6.49 1.35
C LYS A 365 -13.32 6.50 0.79
N PHE A 366 -12.98 5.51 -0.04
CA PHE A 366 -11.70 5.48 -0.74
C PHE A 366 -11.58 6.63 -1.75
N THR A 367 -10.42 7.28 -1.72
CA THR A 367 -9.98 8.34 -2.63
C THR A 367 -8.59 7.99 -3.18
N PRO A 368 -8.10 8.71 -4.20
CA PRO A 368 -6.73 8.53 -4.66
C PRO A 368 -5.65 8.76 -3.58
N LEU A 369 -5.98 9.46 -2.49
CA LEU A 369 -5.05 9.76 -1.39
C LEU A 369 -5.25 8.84 -0.17
N GLY A 370 -6.01 7.75 -0.32
CA GLY A 370 -6.41 6.88 0.78
C GLY A 370 -7.87 7.08 1.18
N ILE A 371 -8.24 6.66 2.39
CA ILE A 371 -9.60 6.83 2.92
C ILE A 371 -9.79 8.26 3.38
N LEU A 372 -10.80 8.93 2.85
CA LEU A 372 -11.28 10.18 3.41
C LEU A 372 -12.19 9.87 4.59
N SER A 373 -11.82 10.34 5.78
CA SER A 373 -12.62 10.19 7.00
C SER A 373 -12.46 11.41 7.91
N GLN A 374 -13.06 11.36 9.09
CA GLN A 374 -12.97 12.37 10.13
C GLN A 374 -12.21 11.80 11.33
N LEU A 375 -11.47 12.62 12.08
CA LEU A 375 -10.73 12.15 13.28
C LEU A 375 -11.63 11.60 14.40
N ASN A 376 -12.90 12.00 14.44
CA ASN A 376 -13.91 11.44 15.34
C ASN A 376 -14.60 10.19 14.76
N SER A 377 -14.20 9.70 13.58
CA SER A 377 -14.71 8.46 12.99
C SER A 377 -13.87 7.26 13.43
N SER A 378 -14.52 6.09 13.44
CA SER A 378 -13.84 4.81 13.61
C SER A 378 -13.05 4.39 12.36
N ASP A 379 -13.21 5.05 11.20
CA ASP A 379 -12.49 4.64 10.00
C ASP A 379 -10.99 4.90 10.11
N ILE A 380 -10.53 5.73 11.05
CA ILE A 380 -9.12 5.78 11.40
C ILE A 380 -8.77 4.45 12.05
N GLY A 381 -7.92 3.67 11.38
CA GLY A 381 -7.69 2.27 11.71
C GLY A 381 -8.34 1.26 10.79
N SER A 382 -9.24 1.67 9.89
CA SER A 382 -10.05 0.73 9.11
C SER A 382 -9.24 -0.19 8.19
N LEU A 383 -8.01 0.20 7.85
CA LEU A 383 -7.07 -0.57 7.04
C LEU A 383 -5.94 -1.20 7.88
N SER A 384 -5.95 -1.05 9.21
CA SER A 384 -4.92 -1.66 10.06
C SER A 384 -5.23 -3.14 10.33
N ILE A 385 -4.18 -3.92 10.59
CA ILE A 385 -4.30 -5.32 11.00
C ILE A 385 -5.13 -5.44 12.29
N ASN A 386 -5.09 -4.42 13.15
CA ASN A 386 -5.89 -4.35 14.38
C ASN A 386 -7.39 -4.43 14.06
N ARG A 387 -7.86 -3.58 13.13
CA ARG A 387 -9.28 -3.55 12.77
C ARG A 387 -9.69 -4.85 12.11
N ALA A 388 -8.89 -5.36 11.20
CA ALA A 388 -9.35 -6.47 10.41
C ALA A 388 -9.36 -7.79 11.19
N GLN A 389 -8.50 -7.98 12.20
CA GLN A 389 -8.62 -9.11 13.14
C GLN A 389 -9.83 -8.96 14.08
N PHE A 390 -10.11 -7.73 14.51
CA PHE A 390 -11.13 -7.45 15.54
C PHE A 390 -12.12 -6.39 15.07
N PRO A 391 -12.94 -6.63 14.01
CA PRO A 391 -13.70 -5.58 13.33
C PRO A 391 -14.76 -4.88 14.17
N LYS A 392 -15.14 -5.49 15.30
CA LYS A 392 -16.23 -5.05 16.19
C LYS A 392 -15.74 -4.66 17.59
N GLU A 393 -14.46 -4.85 17.90
CA GLU A 393 -13.96 -4.64 19.26
C GLU A 393 -13.53 -3.19 19.48
N ASN A 394 -13.95 -2.59 20.59
CA ASN A 394 -13.69 -1.17 20.86
C ASN A 394 -12.20 -0.81 20.83
N PHE A 395 -11.30 -1.74 21.21
CA PHE A 395 -9.85 -1.51 21.18
C PHE A 395 -9.24 -1.46 19.77
N SER A 396 -10.00 -1.79 18.73
CA SER A 396 -9.62 -1.60 17.32
C SER A 396 -10.45 -0.50 16.64
N THR A 397 -11.66 -0.26 17.14
CA THR A 397 -12.66 0.66 16.55
C THR A 397 -12.76 2.02 17.23
N TYR A 398 -11.95 2.30 18.24
CA TYR A 398 -12.02 3.55 18.99
C TYR A 398 -11.73 4.79 18.12
N THR A 399 -12.36 5.90 18.46
CA THR A 399 -12.17 7.19 17.79
C THR A 399 -11.06 7.99 18.49
N ILE A 400 -10.37 8.87 17.74
CA ILE A 400 -9.31 9.73 18.31
C ILE A 400 -9.94 10.87 19.11
N GLN A 401 -11.02 11.44 18.56
CA GLN A 401 -11.82 12.50 19.17
C GLN A 401 -13.20 11.99 19.59
N PRO A 402 -13.79 12.52 20.67
CA PRO A 402 -15.19 12.29 21.01
C PRO A 402 -16.13 12.69 19.85
N GLU A 403 -17.20 11.95 19.64
CA GLU A 403 -18.19 12.20 18.57
C GLU A 403 -18.80 13.62 18.67
N ASN A 404 -18.96 14.14 19.89
CA ASN A 404 -19.56 15.45 20.16
C ASN A 404 -18.62 16.65 19.93
N THR A 405 -17.46 16.45 19.30
CA THR A 405 -16.58 17.57 18.97
C THR A 405 -17.21 18.43 17.87
N SER A 406 -17.33 19.73 18.13
CA SER A 406 -18.07 20.67 17.26
C SER A 406 -17.40 20.94 15.90
N LEU A 407 -16.22 20.39 15.66
CA LEU A 407 -15.45 20.63 14.44
C LEU A 407 -14.81 19.33 13.94
N PRO A 408 -15.49 18.57 13.07
CA PRO A 408 -14.89 17.38 12.48
C PRO A 408 -13.70 17.76 11.60
N LEU A 409 -12.56 17.12 11.87
CA LEU A 409 -11.32 17.30 11.10
C LEU A 409 -11.24 16.22 10.04
N ASP A 410 -11.44 16.63 8.78
CA ASP A 410 -11.31 15.73 7.63
C ASP A 410 -9.83 15.38 7.41
N VAL A 411 -9.58 14.09 7.21
CA VAL A 411 -8.24 13.53 6.99
C VAL A 411 -8.26 12.49 5.87
N TYR A 412 -7.15 12.42 5.15
CA TYR A 412 -6.80 11.28 4.32
C TYR A 412 -5.99 10.31 5.17
N TYR A 413 -6.48 9.09 5.31
CA TYR A 413 -5.88 8.02 6.10
C TYR A 413 -5.49 6.85 5.19
N MET A 414 -4.27 6.35 5.33
CA MET A 414 -3.82 5.16 4.63
C MET A 414 -2.86 4.34 5.50
N THR A 415 -2.92 3.02 5.36
CA THR A 415 -1.95 2.10 5.95
C THR A 415 -1.23 1.31 4.87
N GLY A 416 -0.08 0.76 5.25
CA GLY A 416 0.59 -0.29 4.51
C GLY A 416 1.12 -1.34 5.48
N SER A 417 0.95 -2.62 5.16
CA SER A 417 1.57 -3.69 5.91
C SER A 417 2.07 -4.78 4.99
N THR A 418 3.15 -5.43 5.41
CA THR A 418 3.75 -6.61 4.82
C THR A 418 4.51 -7.37 5.91
N ASN A 419 5.15 -8.47 5.56
CA ASN A 419 6.12 -9.12 6.43
C ASN A 419 7.24 -8.15 6.80
N GLY A 420 7.39 -7.88 8.09
CA GLY A 420 8.43 -7.02 8.60
C GLY A 420 8.15 -5.53 8.56
N CYS A 421 6.91 -5.10 8.28
CA CYS A 421 6.60 -3.68 8.26
C CYS A 421 5.11 -3.38 8.50
N SER A 422 4.87 -2.31 9.27
CA SER A 422 3.59 -1.61 9.31
C SER A 422 3.81 -0.11 9.18
N CYS A 423 2.96 0.53 8.39
CA CYS A 423 3.06 1.93 8.06
C CYS A 423 1.68 2.59 8.16
N VAL A 424 1.65 3.82 8.66
CA VAL A 424 0.47 4.67 8.64
C VAL A 424 0.82 6.06 8.13
N SER A 425 -0.07 6.60 7.30
CA SER A 425 0.02 7.95 6.78
C SER A 425 -1.31 8.68 6.98
N VAL A 426 -1.27 9.85 7.61
CA VAL A 426 -2.44 10.71 7.83
C VAL A 426 -2.12 12.13 7.38
N LEU A 427 -2.98 12.68 6.53
CA LEU A 427 -2.86 14.04 6.02
C LEU A 427 -4.18 14.79 6.18
N SER A 428 -4.13 15.92 6.91
CA SER A 428 -5.14 16.96 6.79
C SER A 428 -4.53 18.17 6.10
N PRO A 429 -4.95 18.52 4.88
CA PRO A 429 -4.46 19.72 4.21
C PRO A 429 -5.03 21.02 4.81
N GLY A 430 -5.77 20.96 5.91
CA GLY A 430 -6.34 22.14 6.57
C GLY A 430 -7.48 22.81 5.81
N LYS A 431 -8.03 23.85 6.44
CA LYS A 431 -9.04 24.78 5.93
C LYS A 431 -8.59 26.20 6.30
N PRO A 432 -9.13 27.28 5.69
CA PRO A 432 -8.68 28.65 6.00
C PRO A 432 -8.71 29.05 7.49
N THR A 433 -9.52 28.37 8.29
CA THR A 433 -9.67 28.62 9.74
C THR A 433 -9.02 27.55 10.63
N ILE A 434 -8.43 26.51 10.05
CA ILE A 434 -7.87 25.35 10.77
C ILE A 434 -6.57 24.93 10.09
N SER A 435 -5.47 25.01 10.82
CA SER A 435 -4.17 24.53 10.34
C SER A 435 -4.27 23.07 9.89
N GLY A 436 -3.64 22.77 8.74
CA GLY A 436 -3.44 21.39 8.32
C GLY A 436 -2.45 20.68 9.23
N PHE A 437 -2.30 19.37 9.04
CA PHE A 437 -1.26 18.58 9.68
C PHE A 437 -0.93 17.32 8.86
N SER A 438 0.24 16.76 9.13
CA SER A 438 0.76 15.51 8.56
C SER A 438 1.28 14.64 9.71
N VAL A 439 0.92 13.35 9.72
CA VAL A 439 1.46 12.34 10.64
C VAL A 439 1.80 11.10 9.83
N ILE A 440 3.06 10.66 9.89
CA ILE A 440 3.54 9.45 9.24
C ILE A 440 4.27 8.60 10.28
N VAL A 441 3.98 7.31 10.31
CA VAL A 441 4.59 6.34 11.23
C VAL A 441 5.01 5.12 10.43
N LEU A 442 6.30 4.78 10.47
CA LEU A 442 6.86 3.61 9.78
C LEU A 442 7.53 2.69 10.80
N THR A 443 7.24 1.38 10.77
CA THR A 443 7.88 0.37 11.61
C THR A 443 8.59 -0.67 10.76
N ASN A 444 9.66 -1.28 11.27
CA ASN A 444 10.32 -2.44 10.64
C ASN A 444 9.92 -3.77 11.29
N THR A 445 8.70 -3.80 11.87
CA THR A 445 8.16 -4.97 12.53
C THR A 445 6.73 -5.17 12.13
N SER A 446 6.36 -6.39 11.75
CA SER A 446 4.98 -6.84 11.67
C SER A 446 4.68 -7.88 12.75
N GLY A 447 3.42 -8.05 13.09
CA GLY A 447 3.02 -8.97 14.15
C GLY A 447 1.51 -8.95 14.34
N PRO A 448 1.01 -9.53 15.45
CA PRO A 448 -0.42 -9.60 15.72
C PRO A 448 -1.02 -8.23 16.04
N VAL A 449 -0.20 -7.22 16.29
CA VAL A 449 -0.64 -5.84 16.55
C VAL A 449 0.07 -4.90 15.58
N ASP A 450 -0.72 -4.07 14.90
CA ASP A 450 -0.22 -2.95 14.13
C ASP A 450 0.14 -1.80 15.07
N ALA A 451 1.43 -1.77 15.44
CA ALA A 451 1.99 -0.71 16.29
C ALA A 451 1.94 0.67 15.62
N ALA A 452 2.08 0.73 14.29
CA ALA A 452 2.07 1.99 13.55
C ALA A 452 0.69 2.68 13.67
N ASP A 453 -0.40 1.90 13.62
CA ASP A 453 -1.76 2.41 13.86
C ASP A 453 -1.92 2.99 15.27
N HIS A 454 -1.59 2.25 16.33
CA HIS A 454 -1.72 2.78 17.70
C HIS A 454 -0.83 4.01 17.95
N ILE A 455 0.42 4.00 17.47
CA ILE A 455 1.33 5.15 17.58
C ILE A 455 0.77 6.36 16.82
N SER A 456 0.25 6.17 15.60
CA SER A 456 -0.32 7.27 14.82
C SER A 456 -1.51 7.91 15.54
N ARG A 457 -2.40 7.12 16.13
CA ARG A 457 -3.57 7.60 16.87
C ARG A 457 -3.18 8.35 18.14
N LEU A 458 -2.14 7.90 18.84
CA LEU A 458 -1.57 8.63 19.99
C LEU A 458 -1.06 10.02 19.57
N VAL A 459 -0.29 10.09 18.48
CA VAL A 459 0.21 11.37 17.94
C VAL A 459 -0.94 12.26 17.46
N LEU A 460 -1.94 11.68 16.79
CA LEU A 460 -3.12 12.42 16.31
C LEU A 460 -3.98 12.98 17.46
N GLN A 461 -4.09 12.29 18.61
CA GLN A 461 -4.76 12.86 19.78
C GLN A 461 -4.09 14.15 20.26
N LYS A 462 -2.75 14.21 20.21
CA LYS A 462 -1.98 15.42 20.54
C LYS A 462 -2.18 16.50 19.49
N VAL A 463 -2.01 16.16 18.21
CA VAL A 463 -2.18 17.10 17.09
C VAL A 463 -3.58 17.70 17.08
N ALA A 464 -4.63 16.90 17.27
CA ALA A 464 -6.01 17.35 17.31
C ALA A 464 -6.24 18.43 18.40
N LYS A 465 -5.63 18.26 19.59
CA LYS A 465 -5.70 19.27 20.66
C LYS A 465 -5.00 20.57 20.27
N MET A 466 -3.90 20.50 19.52
CA MET A 466 -3.11 21.67 19.11
C MET A 466 -3.76 22.47 17.98
N VAL A 467 -4.45 21.80 17.04
CA VAL A 467 -5.11 22.47 15.90
C VAL A 467 -6.56 22.89 16.18
N SER A 468 -7.13 22.47 17.32
CA SER A 468 -8.49 22.84 17.71
C SER A 468 -8.55 24.33 18.13
N PRO A 469 -9.57 25.08 17.69
CA PRO A 469 -9.76 26.46 18.12
C PRO A 469 -9.85 26.62 19.65
N PRO A 470 -9.30 27.69 20.25
CA PRO A 470 -9.25 27.88 21.71
C PRO A 470 -10.61 27.92 22.41
N HIS A 471 -11.68 28.21 21.68
CA HIS A 471 -13.04 28.37 22.22
C HIS A 471 -13.83 27.06 22.32
N ILE A 472 -13.29 25.96 21.78
CA ILE A 472 -13.90 24.63 21.95
C ILE A 472 -13.37 24.08 23.27
N ASP A 473 -14.23 24.07 24.29
CA ASP A 473 -13.88 23.59 25.63
C ASP A 473 -13.41 22.13 25.56
N ALA A 474 -12.09 21.93 25.62
CA ALA A 474 -11.45 20.62 25.51
C ALA A 474 -11.84 19.67 26.66
N ASN A 475 -12.61 20.14 27.64
CA ASN A 475 -13.04 19.41 28.83
C ASN A 475 -14.27 18.50 28.63
N LEU A 476 -14.87 18.43 27.44
CA LEU A 476 -16.18 17.78 27.31
C LEU A 476 -16.17 16.25 27.20
N ALA A 477 -15.03 15.58 26.99
CA ALA A 477 -14.90 14.14 27.20
C ALA A 477 -13.44 13.70 27.37
N PRO A 478 -13.15 12.70 28.23
CA PRO A 478 -11.82 12.15 28.39
C PRO A 478 -11.34 11.50 27.08
N SER A 479 -10.10 11.78 26.68
CA SER A 479 -9.47 11.11 25.54
C SER A 479 -9.32 9.62 25.83
N VAL A 480 -9.58 8.78 24.82
CA VAL A 480 -9.34 7.33 24.89
C VAL A 480 -7.89 7.06 25.30
N ASN A 481 -7.70 6.15 26.26
CA ASN A 481 -6.38 5.70 26.66
C ASN A 481 -5.81 4.74 25.61
N ILE A 482 -5.02 5.28 24.68
CA ILE A 482 -4.42 4.51 23.57
C ILE A 482 -3.54 3.35 24.06
N MET A 483 -2.87 3.52 25.21
CA MET A 483 -2.03 2.49 25.80
C MET A 483 -2.84 1.27 26.24
N GLU A 484 -3.99 1.51 26.88
CA GLU A 484 -4.91 0.44 27.27
C GLU A 484 -5.50 -0.25 26.05
N MET A 485 -5.86 0.51 25.00
CA MET A 485 -6.35 -0.07 23.74
C MET A 485 -5.29 -0.97 23.09
N ALA A 486 -4.04 -0.50 23.00
CA ALA A 486 -2.93 -1.26 22.46
C ALA A 486 -2.65 -2.53 23.29
N LYS A 487 -2.72 -2.45 24.63
CA LYS A 487 -2.56 -3.61 25.51
C LYS A 487 -3.67 -4.63 25.33
N HIS A 488 -4.94 -4.21 25.33
CA HIS A 488 -6.08 -5.11 25.11
C HIS A 488 -6.02 -5.78 23.74
N ASN A 489 -5.69 -5.04 22.71
CA ASN A 489 -5.50 -5.58 21.37
C ASN A 489 -4.36 -6.60 21.34
N CYS A 490 -3.21 -6.28 21.95
CA CYS A 490 -2.08 -7.20 22.09
C CYS A 490 -2.49 -8.53 22.76
N ASP A 491 -3.14 -8.46 23.92
CA ASP A 491 -3.58 -9.66 24.63
C ASP A 491 -4.57 -10.48 23.79
N ALA A 492 -5.59 -9.85 23.21
CA ALA A 492 -6.58 -10.50 22.35
C ALA A 492 -5.96 -11.13 21.09
N ALA A 493 -5.03 -10.44 20.43
CA ALA A 493 -4.40 -10.89 19.20
C ALA A 493 -3.49 -12.10 19.43
N PHE A 494 -2.72 -12.11 20.52
CA PHE A 494 -1.92 -13.28 20.88
C PHE A 494 -2.77 -14.49 21.25
N ASP A 495 -3.88 -14.29 21.96
CA ASP A 495 -4.81 -15.37 22.28
C ASP A 495 -5.44 -15.95 21.00
N LEU A 496 -5.87 -15.08 20.08
CA LEU A 496 -6.39 -15.48 18.77
C LEU A 496 -5.36 -16.29 17.98
N TRP A 497 -4.13 -15.78 17.81
CA TRP A 497 -3.10 -16.46 17.03
C TRP A 497 -2.65 -17.78 17.64
N LYS A 498 -2.50 -17.83 18.96
CA LYS A 498 -2.16 -19.09 19.66
C LYS A 498 -3.26 -20.13 19.46
N LYS A 499 -4.53 -19.72 19.56
CA LYS A 499 -5.67 -20.60 19.29
C LYS A 499 -5.66 -21.07 17.83
N THR A 500 -5.52 -20.16 16.86
CA THR A 500 -5.50 -20.49 15.42
C THR A 500 -4.39 -21.48 15.08
N VAL A 501 -3.16 -21.26 15.57
CA VAL A 501 -2.04 -22.18 15.34
C VAL A 501 -2.31 -23.53 15.99
N SER A 502 -2.75 -23.56 17.25
CA SER A 502 -3.05 -24.82 17.95
C SER A 502 -4.18 -25.61 17.29
N GLU A 503 -5.25 -24.96 16.85
CA GLU A 503 -6.36 -25.59 16.14
C GLU A 503 -5.90 -26.14 14.78
N ALA A 504 -5.09 -25.38 14.05
CA ALA A 504 -4.52 -25.83 12.78
C ALA A 504 -3.59 -27.04 12.99
N GLU A 505 -2.70 -27.02 13.97
CA GLU A 505 -1.79 -28.13 14.27
C GLU A 505 -2.53 -29.40 14.67
N MET A 506 -3.55 -29.29 15.54
CA MET A 506 -4.41 -30.43 15.89
C MET A 506 -5.14 -30.98 14.66
N HIS A 507 -5.71 -30.08 13.84
CA HIS A 507 -6.43 -30.48 12.64
C HIS A 507 -5.51 -31.17 11.63
N ILE A 508 -4.29 -30.64 11.43
CA ILE A 508 -3.26 -31.26 10.59
C ILE A 508 -2.93 -32.66 11.11
N HIS A 509 -2.67 -32.80 12.42
CA HIS A 509 -2.36 -34.10 13.03
C HIS A 509 -3.49 -35.12 12.85
N ASP A 510 -4.73 -34.71 13.11
CA ASP A 510 -5.92 -35.56 12.94
C ASP A 510 -6.09 -35.99 11.48
N CYS A 511 -5.86 -35.08 10.53
CA CYS A 511 -5.94 -35.39 9.11
C CYS A 511 -4.82 -36.31 8.64
N GLU A 512 -3.58 -36.09 9.08
CA GLU A 512 -2.44 -36.96 8.78
C GLU A 512 -2.69 -38.39 9.28
N LYS A 513 -3.27 -38.53 10.47
CA LYS A 513 -3.65 -39.82 11.06
C LYS A 513 -4.83 -40.48 10.33
N LYS A 514 -5.86 -39.70 9.99
CA LYS A 514 -7.11 -40.21 9.40
C LYS A 514 -6.94 -40.60 7.95
N PHE A 515 -6.27 -39.75 7.18
CA PHE A 515 -6.19 -39.92 5.75
C PHE A 515 -4.95 -40.71 5.34
N GLY A 516 -3.83 -40.69 6.09
CA GLY A 516 -2.70 -41.64 5.97
C GLY A 516 -2.37 -42.05 4.52
N ILE A 517 -2.34 -41.06 3.62
CA ILE A 517 -2.78 -41.29 2.24
C ILE A 517 -1.65 -41.92 1.42
N GLY A 518 -1.94 -43.07 0.81
CA GLY A 518 -1.10 -43.71 -0.21
C GLY A 518 -1.08 -42.99 -1.57
N LYS A 519 -1.33 -41.67 -1.60
CA LYS A 519 -1.37 -40.86 -2.83
C LYS A 519 -0.10 -40.03 -2.97
N THR A 520 0.55 -40.12 -4.11
CA THR A 520 1.73 -39.31 -4.41
C THR A 520 1.33 -37.93 -4.93
N LEU A 521 1.45 -36.91 -4.07
CA LEU A 521 1.24 -35.51 -4.44
C LEU A 521 2.52 -34.79 -4.91
N LYS A 522 3.70 -35.31 -4.55
CA LYS A 522 4.99 -34.72 -4.93
C LYS A 522 5.11 -34.48 -6.44
N GLY A 523 5.58 -33.30 -6.83
CA GLY A 523 5.82 -32.92 -8.22
C GLY A 523 5.68 -31.43 -8.51
N GLU A 524 5.88 -31.07 -9.77
CA GLU A 524 5.63 -29.72 -10.30
C GLU A 524 4.25 -29.69 -10.96
N PHE A 525 3.37 -28.79 -10.53
CA PHE A 525 2.04 -28.58 -11.13
C PHE A 525 2.01 -27.22 -11.81
N VAL A 526 1.69 -27.19 -13.11
CA VAL A 526 1.71 -26.00 -13.95
C VAL A 526 0.30 -25.51 -14.22
N GLY A 527 0.05 -24.21 -14.07
CA GLY A 527 -1.24 -23.58 -14.34
C GLY A 527 -1.71 -23.79 -15.78
N GLU A 528 -2.96 -24.21 -15.96
CA GLU A 528 -3.60 -24.34 -17.27
C GLU A 528 -4.15 -22.98 -17.73
N GLY A 529 -3.44 -22.34 -18.66
CA GLY A 529 -3.82 -21.02 -19.21
C GLY A 529 -3.34 -19.83 -18.38
N PHE A 530 -2.40 -20.04 -17.46
CA PHE A 530 -1.71 -19.00 -16.69
C PHE A 530 -0.35 -19.50 -16.21
N ASN A 531 0.54 -18.59 -15.86
CA ASN A 531 1.97 -18.92 -15.78
C ASN A 531 2.48 -19.27 -14.37
N GLN A 532 1.61 -19.68 -13.44
CA GLN A 532 2.02 -20.10 -12.10
C GLN A 532 2.40 -21.58 -12.05
N ARG A 533 3.25 -21.92 -11.08
CA ARG A 533 3.70 -23.27 -10.79
C ARG A 533 3.63 -23.53 -9.29
N LEU A 534 3.15 -24.71 -8.94
CA LEU A 534 3.19 -25.24 -7.58
C LEU A 534 4.26 -26.34 -7.54
N VAL A 535 5.29 -26.16 -6.74
CA VAL A 535 6.33 -27.17 -6.55
C VAL A 535 6.10 -27.82 -5.19
N ILE A 536 5.64 -29.06 -5.21
CA ILE A 536 5.34 -29.82 -3.99
C ILE A 536 6.47 -30.81 -3.74
N THR A 537 7.14 -30.64 -2.62
CA THR A 537 8.18 -31.55 -2.12
C THR A 537 7.69 -32.30 -0.89
N GLU A 538 8.36 -33.39 -0.57
CA GLU A 538 8.10 -34.22 0.60
C GLU A 538 9.41 -34.35 1.37
N ASP A 539 9.39 -34.11 2.68
CA ASP A 539 10.56 -34.27 3.54
C ASP A 539 10.76 -35.73 4.00
N GLU A 540 11.79 -35.97 4.81
CA GLU A 540 12.12 -37.31 5.31
C GLU A 540 11.05 -37.91 6.23
N GLU A 541 10.18 -37.08 6.80
CA GLU A 541 9.06 -37.48 7.66
C GLU A 541 7.75 -37.70 6.87
N GLY A 542 7.78 -37.51 5.55
CA GLY A 542 6.60 -37.61 4.69
C GLY A 542 5.71 -36.37 4.69
N LYS A 543 6.17 -35.24 5.27
CA LYS A 543 5.40 -34.00 5.27
C LYS A 543 5.55 -33.27 3.93
N LEU A 544 4.44 -32.72 3.46
CA LEU A 544 4.38 -32.04 2.17
C LEU A 544 4.66 -30.55 2.36
N TRP A 545 5.42 -30.00 1.43
CA TRP A 545 5.86 -28.61 1.41
C TRP A 545 5.58 -28.02 0.03
N LEU A 546 4.95 -26.85 0.00
CA LEU A 546 4.57 -26.14 -1.22
C LEU A 546 5.43 -24.88 -1.38
N ALA A 547 6.16 -24.79 -2.49
CA ALA A 547 6.68 -23.54 -3.03
C ALA A 547 5.80 -23.07 -4.19
N VAL A 548 5.53 -21.78 -4.25
CA VAL A 548 4.80 -21.15 -5.36
C VAL A 548 5.77 -20.34 -6.21
N ASP A 549 5.72 -20.56 -7.52
CA ASP A 549 6.58 -19.90 -8.49
C ASP A 549 5.74 -19.40 -9.69
N GLY A 550 6.31 -18.53 -10.52
CA GLY A 550 5.63 -17.98 -11.69
C GLY A 550 6.57 -17.79 -12.87
N PRO A 551 6.27 -16.97 -13.89
CA PRO A 551 7.23 -16.72 -14.97
C PRO A 551 8.59 -16.26 -14.46
N VAL A 552 8.60 -15.51 -13.35
CA VAL A 552 9.82 -15.10 -12.64
C VAL A 552 10.16 -16.18 -11.62
N ARG A 553 11.27 -16.88 -11.84
CA ARG A 553 11.79 -17.85 -10.87
C ARG A 553 12.31 -17.15 -9.62
N LEU A 554 11.71 -17.49 -8.48
CA LEU A 554 12.20 -17.04 -7.18
C LEU A 554 13.54 -17.71 -6.81
N VAL A 555 14.43 -16.94 -6.20
CA VAL A 555 15.69 -17.45 -5.64
C VAL A 555 15.44 -17.90 -4.21
N ASN A 556 15.58 -19.21 -3.95
CA ASN A 556 15.26 -19.82 -2.65
C ASN A 556 13.83 -19.51 -2.19
N PRO A 557 12.81 -19.97 -2.95
CA PRO A 557 11.42 -19.74 -2.60
C PRO A 557 11.14 -20.33 -1.22
N LEU A 558 10.47 -19.54 -0.38
CA LEU A 558 9.99 -20.05 0.89
C LEU A 558 8.87 -21.07 0.66
N THR A 559 8.90 -22.14 1.45
CA THR A 559 7.93 -23.21 1.38
C THR A 559 6.97 -23.11 2.56
N SER A 560 5.69 -23.36 2.29
CA SER A 560 4.66 -23.48 3.32
C SER A 560 4.22 -24.94 3.43
N ARG A 561 3.85 -25.38 4.65
CA ARG A 561 3.41 -26.76 4.87
C ARG A 561 2.09 -26.99 4.14
N LEU A 562 1.96 -28.12 3.47
CA LEU A 562 0.75 -28.57 2.80
C LEU A 562 0.25 -29.83 3.50
N TYR A 563 -1.06 -29.94 3.68
CA TYR A 563 -1.67 -31.10 4.34
C TYR A 563 -3.02 -31.42 3.71
N TRP A 564 -3.39 -32.69 3.77
CA TRP A 564 -4.70 -33.16 3.34
C TRP A 564 -5.75 -32.79 4.39
N ILE A 565 -6.93 -32.33 3.94
CA ILE A 565 -8.08 -32.10 4.82
C ILE A 565 -9.17 -33.17 4.63
N ASP A 566 -9.15 -33.85 3.48
CA ASP A 566 -9.94 -35.02 3.15
C ASP A 566 -9.25 -35.84 2.03
N ASP A 567 -9.89 -36.90 1.53
CA ASP A 567 -9.34 -37.79 0.49
C ASP A 567 -9.12 -37.10 -0.87
N SER A 568 -9.68 -35.91 -1.07
CA SER A 568 -9.72 -35.18 -2.34
C SER A 568 -9.27 -33.73 -2.22
N SER A 569 -8.89 -33.25 -1.05
CA SER A 569 -8.59 -31.84 -0.83
C SER A 569 -7.32 -31.64 -0.01
N VAL A 570 -6.50 -30.69 -0.43
CA VAL A 570 -5.31 -30.23 0.30
C VAL A 570 -5.40 -28.75 0.61
N LYS A 571 -4.86 -28.37 1.77
CA LYS A 571 -4.80 -27.00 2.25
C LYS A 571 -3.38 -26.65 2.67
N MET A 572 -3.00 -25.41 2.44
CA MET A 572 -1.74 -24.88 2.91
C MET A 572 -1.88 -24.30 4.31
N PHE A 573 -0.88 -24.55 5.15
CA PHE A 573 -0.73 -23.92 6.45
C PHE A 573 0.28 -22.78 6.34
N ILE A 574 -0.18 -21.56 6.61
CA ILE A 574 0.65 -20.37 6.73
C ILE A 574 0.51 -19.88 8.16
N GLU A 575 1.64 -19.68 8.83
CA GLU A 575 1.62 -19.09 10.16
C GLU A 575 1.12 -17.63 10.07
N PRO A 576 0.22 -17.18 10.96
CA PRO A 576 -0.40 -15.86 10.85
C PRO A 576 0.59 -14.70 10.73
N HIS A 577 1.78 -14.81 11.35
CA HIS A 577 2.82 -13.79 11.32
C HIS A 577 3.62 -13.71 10.02
N LEU A 578 3.44 -14.68 9.12
CA LEU A 578 4.05 -14.73 7.79
C LEU A 578 3.04 -14.43 6.67
N SER A 579 1.74 -14.31 7.00
CA SER A 579 0.71 -13.93 6.03
C SER A 579 0.71 -12.42 5.81
N ILE A 580 0.75 -12.03 4.54
CA ILE A 580 0.69 -10.63 4.07
C ILE A 580 -0.75 -10.15 3.93
N ASP A 581 -1.70 -11.08 3.77
CA ASP A 581 -3.11 -10.80 3.51
C ASP A 581 -4.00 -11.50 4.54
N SER A 582 -3.61 -11.47 5.81
CA SER A 582 -4.20 -12.25 6.92
C SER A 582 -5.70 -12.05 7.18
N LEU A 583 -6.41 -11.28 6.34
CA LEU A 583 -7.62 -10.57 6.68
C LEU A 583 -8.64 -10.41 5.52
N ALA A 584 -8.45 -11.04 4.36
CA ALA A 584 -9.41 -10.97 3.26
C ALA A 584 -9.58 -12.30 2.49
N GLN A 585 -10.77 -12.48 1.90
CA GLN A 585 -11.04 -13.55 0.94
C GLN A 585 -10.03 -13.46 -0.21
N GLY A 586 -9.29 -14.54 -0.44
CA GLY A 586 -8.24 -14.61 -1.47
C GLY A 586 -6.81 -14.60 -0.91
N ASP A 587 -6.64 -14.72 0.41
CA ASP A 587 -5.37 -15.10 1.01
C ASP A 587 -5.03 -16.56 0.68
N TRP A 588 -3.75 -16.82 0.51
CA TRP A 588 -3.18 -18.16 0.40
C TRP A 588 -3.60 -19.09 1.56
N ALA A 589 -3.81 -18.55 2.76
CA ALA A 589 -4.29 -19.30 3.93
C ALA A 589 -5.73 -19.83 3.80
N ASP A 590 -6.53 -19.26 2.90
CA ASP A 590 -7.92 -19.68 2.65
C ASP A 590 -8.05 -20.62 1.45
N ILE A 591 -6.96 -20.87 0.72
CA ILE A 591 -6.99 -21.70 -0.48
C ILE A 591 -7.06 -23.19 -0.12
N VAL A 592 -8.11 -23.84 -0.59
CA VAL A 592 -8.27 -25.30 -0.58
C VAL A 592 -8.19 -25.78 -2.03
N PHE A 593 -7.21 -26.64 -2.32
CA PHE A 593 -7.07 -27.27 -3.63
C PHE A 593 -7.80 -28.61 -3.64
N GLN A 594 -8.63 -28.81 -4.64
CA GLN A 594 -9.21 -30.10 -5.00
C GLN A 594 -8.18 -30.90 -5.82
N ALA A 595 -7.86 -32.12 -5.39
CA ALA A 595 -6.89 -33.02 -6.00
C ALA A 595 -7.59 -34.04 -6.92
N GLU A 596 -7.20 -34.05 -8.20
CA GLU A 596 -7.59 -35.09 -9.15
C GLU A 596 -6.60 -36.26 -9.04
N ASP A 597 -7.06 -37.40 -8.53
CA ASP A 597 -6.28 -38.63 -8.40
C ASP A 597 -6.50 -39.58 -9.58
N ARG A 598 -5.42 -40.22 -10.05
CA ARG A 598 -5.47 -41.36 -10.97
C ARG A 598 -4.53 -42.45 -10.47
N ASN A 599 -5.11 -43.53 -9.95
CA ASN A 599 -4.40 -44.71 -9.45
C ASN A 599 -3.40 -44.40 -8.32
N GLY A 600 -3.76 -43.50 -7.41
CA GLY A 600 -2.88 -43.10 -6.31
C GLY A 600 -1.86 -42.03 -6.68
N GLU A 601 -1.90 -41.48 -7.89
CA GLU A 601 -1.11 -40.33 -8.27
C GLU A 601 -2.01 -39.11 -8.48
N VAL A 602 -1.70 -38.01 -7.80
CA VAL A 602 -2.40 -36.75 -8.03
C VAL A 602 -1.90 -36.14 -9.33
N VAL A 603 -2.78 -36.03 -10.34
CA VAL A 603 -2.44 -35.53 -11.67
C VAL A 603 -2.83 -34.08 -11.90
N ALA A 604 -3.70 -33.51 -11.05
CA ALA A 604 -4.06 -32.11 -11.09
C ALA A 604 -4.52 -31.59 -9.73
N LEU A 605 -4.38 -30.28 -9.54
CA LEU A 605 -4.92 -29.53 -8.42
C LEU A 605 -5.82 -28.42 -8.99
N SER A 606 -7.00 -28.22 -8.43
CA SER A 606 -7.89 -27.12 -8.83
C SER A 606 -8.36 -26.31 -7.64
N TYR A 607 -8.45 -25.01 -7.81
CA TYR A 607 -9.02 -24.07 -6.84
C TYR A 607 -10.17 -23.34 -7.49
N GLU A 608 -11.30 -23.26 -6.79
CA GLU A 608 -12.48 -22.54 -7.24
C GLU A 608 -12.88 -21.50 -6.20
N SER A 609 -13.02 -20.26 -6.65
CA SER A 609 -13.61 -19.16 -5.90
C SER A 609 -14.72 -18.54 -6.75
N PRO A 610 -15.59 -17.69 -6.17
CA PRO A 610 -16.66 -17.03 -6.92
C PRO A 610 -16.20 -16.29 -8.18
N ASN A 611 -14.92 -15.89 -8.25
CA ASN A 611 -14.38 -15.05 -9.32
C ASN A 611 -13.27 -15.73 -10.12
N VAL A 612 -12.76 -16.89 -9.69
CA VAL A 612 -11.64 -17.55 -10.36
C VAL A 612 -11.72 -19.06 -10.23
N THR A 613 -11.52 -19.74 -11.35
CA THR A 613 -11.22 -21.17 -11.37
C THR A 613 -9.79 -21.33 -11.86
N LEU A 614 -8.92 -21.86 -11.01
CA LEU A 614 -7.55 -22.23 -11.36
C LEU A 614 -7.44 -23.73 -11.42
N ARG A 615 -6.69 -24.22 -12.40
CA ARG A 615 -6.34 -25.64 -12.55
C ARG A 615 -4.85 -25.73 -12.82
N PHE A 616 -4.17 -26.59 -12.06
CA PHE A 616 -2.75 -26.87 -12.17
C PHE A 616 -2.59 -28.34 -12.54
N LYS A 617 -1.93 -28.62 -13.65
CA LYS A 617 -1.70 -30.00 -14.12
C LYS A 617 -0.30 -30.44 -13.75
N LYS A 618 -0.16 -31.65 -13.22
CA LYS A 618 1.15 -32.23 -12.91
C LYS A 618 1.96 -32.36 -14.19
N ARG A 619 3.20 -31.88 -14.15
CA ARG A 619 4.17 -32.01 -15.22
C ARG A 619 4.68 -33.46 -15.24
N THR A 620 4.35 -34.17 -16.32
CA THR A 620 4.78 -35.55 -16.58
C THR A 620 6.24 -35.63 -16.96
#